data_AF-G3SMH4-F1
#
_entry.id   AF-G3SMH4-F1
#
_cell.length_a   1.000
_cell.length_b   1.000
_cell.length_c   1.000
_cell.angle_alpha   90.00
_cell.angle_beta   90.00
_cell.angle_gamma   90.00
#
_symmetry.space_group_name_H-M   'P 1'
#
loop_
_entity.id
_entity.type
_entity.pdbx_description
1 polymer ?
#
loop_
_entity_poly.entity_id
_entity_poly.type
_entity_poly.pdbx_seq_one_letter_code
_entity_poly.pdbx_strand_id
1 'polypeptide(L)'
;QVRLQTQPSSSPGQPPMYSGTFDCFRKTLIREGITGLYRGMAAPIIGVTPMFAVCFFGYGLGKRLQQKSPEDVLSYPQLFAAGMLSGVFTTGIMTPGERIKCLLQIQASSGETKYAGPLDCAKKLFKESGIRGIYKGTVLTLMRDVPASGMYFMTYEWLKNIFTPEGKSVNELSVPRILVAGGFAGIFNWAVAIPPDVLKSRFQTAPPGKYPNGFKDVLRELIRNEGVTSLYTGFTAVMIRAFPANAACFLGFEVAMKFLNWITPNL
;
A
#
# COMPACT_ATOMS: atom_id res chain seq x y z
N GLN A 1 15.00 5.38 -1.60
CA GLN A 1 14.03 6.22 -0.89
C GLN A 1 14.24 6.20 0.63
N VAL A 2 14.18 5.03 1.29
CA VAL A 2 14.38 4.93 2.77
C VAL A 2 15.71 5.53 3.22
N ARG A 3 16.84 5.18 2.58
CA ARG A 3 18.18 5.73 2.93
C ARG A 3 18.30 7.25 2.77
N LEU A 4 17.53 7.85 1.85
CA LEU A 4 17.49 9.30 1.65
C LEU A 4 16.66 10.00 2.74
N GLN A 5 15.62 9.31 3.23
CA GLN A 5 14.72 9.79 4.29
C GLN A 5 15.28 9.58 5.69
N THR A 6 16.17 8.61 5.87
CA THR A 6 16.80 8.28 7.17
C THR A 6 18.25 8.76 7.28
N GLN A 7 18.73 9.58 6.36
CA GLN A 7 20.07 10.16 6.50
C GLN A 7 20.09 11.14 7.68
N PRO A 8 21.14 11.16 8.50
CA PRO A 8 21.27 12.13 9.59
C PRO A 8 21.16 13.56 9.06
N SER A 9 20.47 14.44 9.80
CA SER A 9 20.43 15.87 9.50
C SER A 9 21.86 16.40 9.44
N SER A 10 22.23 17.04 8.32
CA SER A 10 23.57 17.56 8.11
C SER A 10 23.94 18.60 9.18
N SER A 11 25.11 18.46 9.80
CA SER A 11 25.68 19.50 10.66
C SER A 11 25.86 20.81 9.86
N PRO A 12 25.75 22.01 10.48
CA PRO A 12 25.91 23.27 9.77
C PRO A 12 27.28 23.33 9.07
N GLY A 13 27.28 23.44 7.74
CA GLY A 13 28.49 23.54 6.91
C GLY A 13 29.02 22.25 6.28
N GLN A 14 28.39 21.08 6.50
CA GLN A 14 28.74 19.84 5.77
C GLN A 14 27.72 19.50 4.68
N PRO A 15 28.16 19.06 3.48
CA PRO A 15 27.25 18.60 2.44
C PRO A 15 26.51 17.34 2.93
N PRO A 16 25.22 17.18 2.57
CA PRO A 16 24.43 16.01 2.96
C PRO A 16 25.09 14.71 2.45
N MET A 17 24.99 13.64 3.24
CA MET A 17 25.55 12.32 2.90
C MET A 17 25.08 11.85 1.51
N TYR A 18 23.83 12.15 1.16
CA TYR A 18 23.26 12.02 -0.17
C TYR A 18 22.64 13.33 -0.62
N SER A 19 23.13 13.87 -1.75
CA SER A 19 22.64 15.13 -2.35
C SER A 19 21.29 14.94 -3.08
N GLY A 20 20.93 13.71 -3.44
CA GLY A 20 19.65 13.38 -4.08
C GLY A 20 19.51 11.90 -4.41
N THR A 21 18.37 11.51 -4.99
CA THR A 21 18.07 10.10 -5.34
C THR A 21 19.12 9.49 -6.27
N PHE A 22 19.62 10.25 -7.24
CA PHE A 22 20.64 9.78 -8.18
C PHE A 22 22.02 9.65 -7.53
N ASP A 23 22.39 10.58 -6.65
CA ASP A 23 23.65 10.52 -5.88
C ASP A 23 23.65 9.34 -4.88
N CYS A 24 22.51 9.10 -4.23
CA CYS A 24 22.31 7.92 -3.39
C CYS A 24 22.41 6.62 -4.19
N PHE A 25 21.82 6.57 -5.38
CA PHE A 25 21.90 5.40 -6.25
C PHE A 25 23.34 5.14 -6.69
N ARG A 26 24.04 6.16 -7.20
CA ARG A 26 25.44 6.06 -7.65
C ARG A 26 26.37 5.64 -6.50
N LYS A 27 26.29 6.30 -5.33
CA LYS A 27 27.10 5.96 -4.16
C LYS A 27 26.82 4.55 -3.64
N THR A 28 25.57 4.09 -3.70
CA THR A 28 25.21 2.72 -3.28
C THR A 28 25.78 1.69 -4.26
N LEU A 29 25.66 1.93 -5.57
CA LEU A 29 26.18 1.04 -6.60
C LEU A 29 27.72 0.93 -6.53
N ILE A 30 28.43 2.04 -6.28
CA ILE A 30 29.89 2.06 -6.16
C ILE A 30 30.37 1.40 -4.86
N ARG A 31 29.67 1.59 -3.73
CA ARG A 31 30.12 1.09 -2.43
C ARG A 31 29.69 -0.33 -2.12
N GLU A 32 28.50 -0.73 -2.56
CA GLU A 32 27.88 -2.01 -2.19
C GLU A 32 27.58 -2.91 -3.41
N GLY A 33 27.84 -2.45 -4.63
CA GLY A 33 27.54 -3.19 -5.86
C GLY A 33 26.05 -3.34 -6.12
N ILE A 34 25.71 -4.16 -7.13
CA ILE A 34 24.31 -4.48 -7.49
C ILE A 34 23.61 -5.20 -6.34
N THR A 35 24.31 -6.05 -5.60
CA THR A 35 23.76 -6.79 -4.45
C THR A 35 23.38 -5.86 -3.28
N GLY A 36 24.04 -4.71 -3.14
CA GLY A 36 23.65 -3.64 -2.20
C GLY A 36 22.26 -3.06 -2.44
N LEU A 37 21.80 -3.02 -3.70
CA LEU A 37 20.45 -2.58 -4.05
C LEU A 37 19.37 -3.56 -3.60
N TYR A 38 19.69 -4.86 -3.58
CA TYR A 38 18.78 -5.93 -3.15
C TYR A 38 18.84 -6.19 -1.63
N ARG A 39 19.83 -5.64 -0.93
CA ARG A 39 20.04 -5.86 0.51
C ARG A 39 18.90 -5.23 1.32
N GLY A 40 18.10 -6.10 1.96
CA GLY A 40 16.91 -5.69 2.71
C GLY A 40 15.58 -5.87 1.96
N MET A 41 15.59 -6.35 0.71
CA MET A 41 14.36 -6.70 -0.03
C MET A 41 13.71 -8.01 0.46
N ALA A 42 14.46 -8.88 1.13
CA ALA A 42 13.94 -10.13 1.69
C ALA A 42 12.83 -9.91 2.73
N ALA A 43 12.97 -8.90 3.60
CA ALA A 43 11.96 -8.60 4.62
C ALA A 43 10.62 -8.12 4.01
N PRO A 44 10.60 -7.21 3.03
CA PRO A 44 9.41 -6.92 2.23
C PRO A 44 8.82 -8.16 1.54
N ILE A 45 9.64 -8.99 0.89
CA ILE A 45 9.14 -10.18 0.15
C ILE A 45 8.49 -11.18 1.11
N ILE A 46 9.15 -11.49 2.24
CA ILE A 46 8.61 -12.40 3.26
C ILE A 46 7.36 -11.82 3.92
N GLY A 47 7.26 -10.50 4.08
CA GLY A 47 6.09 -9.84 4.67
C GLY A 47 4.90 -9.71 3.71
N VAL A 48 5.16 -9.54 2.41
CA VAL A 48 4.14 -9.28 1.40
C VAL A 48 3.46 -10.57 0.93
N THR A 49 4.15 -11.71 0.91
CA THR A 49 3.55 -13.00 0.51
C THR A 49 2.40 -13.45 1.43
N PRO A 50 2.53 -13.49 2.77
CA PRO A 50 1.43 -13.82 3.67
C PRO A 50 0.29 -12.80 3.59
N MET A 51 0.63 -11.53 3.37
CA MET A 51 -0.34 -10.46 3.21
C MET A 51 -1.24 -10.71 1.98
N PHE A 52 -0.66 -11.00 0.82
CA PHE A 52 -1.43 -11.34 -0.37
C PHE A 52 -2.21 -12.65 -0.22
N ALA A 53 -1.64 -13.66 0.45
CA ALA A 53 -2.35 -14.92 0.71
C ALA A 53 -3.64 -14.68 1.52
N VAL A 54 -3.56 -13.85 2.56
CA VAL A 54 -4.72 -13.51 3.41
C VAL A 54 -5.70 -12.61 2.68
N CYS A 55 -5.22 -11.69 1.84
CA CYS A 55 -6.04 -10.88 0.94
C CYS A 55 -6.85 -11.76 -0.02
N PHE A 56 -6.21 -12.70 -0.73
CA PHE A 56 -6.91 -13.61 -1.62
C PHE A 56 -7.83 -14.58 -0.88
N PHE A 57 -7.45 -15.03 0.31
CA PHE A 57 -8.33 -15.83 1.16
C PHE A 57 -9.59 -15.05 1.55
N GLY A 58 -9.44 -13.81 2.02
CA GLY A 58 -10.57 -12.95 2.39
C GLY A 58 -11.47 -12.62 1.19
N TYR A 59 -10.88 -12.36 0.02
CA TYR A 59 -11.64 -12.17 -1.22
C TYR A 59 -12.40 -13.44 -1.63
N GLY A 60 -11.75 -14.60 -1.57
CA GLY A 60 -12.35 -15.90 -1.87
C GLY A 60 -13.52 -16.24 -0.94
N LEU A 61 -13.35 -15.98 0.36
CA LEU A 61 -14.41 -16.13 1.35
C LEU A 61 -15.56 -15.14 1.09
N GLY A 62 -15.23 -13.89 0.75
CA GLY A 62 -16.21 -12.84 0.43
C GLY A 62 -17.06 -13.18 -0.79
N LYS A 63 -16.45 -13.79 -1.81
CA LYS A 63 -17.18 -14.32 -2.97
C LYS A 63 -18.08 -15.50 -2.58
N ARG A 64 -17.57 -16.47 -1.82
CA ARG A 64 -18.36 -17.63 -1.35
C ARG A 64 -19.56 -17.25 -0.50
N LEU A 65 -19.45 -16.19 0.31
CA LEU A 65 -20.57 -15.69 1.12
C LEU A 65 -21.67 -15.04 0.29
N GLN A 66 -21.37 -14.59 -0.93
CA GLN A 66 -22.31 -13.88 -1.79
C GLN A 66 -22.80 -14.74 -2.96
N GLN A 67 -22.08 -15.80 -3.31
CA GLN A 67 -22.50 -16.79 -4.28
C GLN A 67 -23.53 -17.74 -3.65
N LYS A 68 -24.72 -17.83 -4.25
CA LYS A 68 -25.70 -18.87 -3.92
C LYS A 68 -25.47 -20.15 -4.71
N SER A 69 -24.90 -20.04 -5.91
CA SER A 69 -24.51 -21.15 -6.79
C SER A 69 -23.08 -21.00 -7.32
N PRO A 70 -22.34 -22.09 -7.61
CA PRO A 70 -20.95 -22.04 -8.10
C PRO A 70 -20.76 -21.34 -9.46
N GLU A 71 -21.81 -21.26 -10.28
CA GLU A 71 -21.78 -20.67 -11.62
C GLU A 71 -22.35 -19.25 -11.69
N ASP A 72 -22.79 -18.67 -10.55
CA ASP A 72 -23.31 -17.30 -10.55
C ASP A 72 -22.19 -16.29 -10.83
N VAL A 73 -22.39 -15.52 -11.90
CA VAL A 73 -21.58 -14.33 -12.20
C VAL A 73 -21.93 -13.26 -11.17
N LEU A 74 -21.00 -12.99 -10.25
CA LEU A 74 -21.14 -11.97 -9.22
C LEU A 74 -21.29 -10.57 -9.86
N SER A 75 -22.27 -9.81 -9.39
CA SER A 75 -22.45 -8.41 -9.77
C SER A 75 -21.32 -7.51 -9.22
N TYR A 76 -21.08 -6.35 -9.84
CA TYR A 76 -20.05 -5.42 -9.38
C TYR A 76 -20.17 -4.97 -7.91
N PRO A 77 -21.37 -4.68 -7.37
CA PRO A 77 -21.53 -4.40 -5.94
C PRO A 77 -21.18 -5.58 -5.04
N GLN A 78 -21.42 -6.81 -5.51
CA GLN A 78 -21.06 -8.02 -4.78
C GLN A 78 -19.55 -8.24 -4.76
N LEU A 79 -18.89 -8.02 -5.90
CA LEU A 79 -17.42 -8.03 -6.00
C LEU A 79 -16.77 -6.96 -5.13
N PHE A 80 -17.38 -5.77 -5.06
CA PHE A 80 -16.96 -4.72 -4.14
C PHE A 80 -17.07 -5.17 -2.68
N ALA A 81 -18.21 -5.76 -2.29
CA ALA A 81 -18.39 -6.29 -0.94
C ALA A 81 -17.43 -7.45 -0.60
N ALA A 82 -17.10 -8.30 -1.58
CA ALA A 82 -16.10 -9.35 -1.41
C ALA A 82 -14.69 -8.76 -1.24
N GLY A 83 -14.36 -7.72 -2.01
CA GLY A 83 -13.10 -6.97 -1.89
C GLY A 83 -12.99 -6.21 -0.55
N MET A 84 -14.10 -5.68 -0.03
CA MET A 84 -14.15 -5.08 1.30
C MET A 84 -13.78 -6.09 2.39
N LEU A 85 -14.30 -7.33 2.30
CA LEU A 85 -13.97 -8.39 3.26
C LEU A 85 -12.48 -8.75 3.23
N SER A 86 -11.90 -8.83 2.02
CA SER A 86 -10.44 -8.97 1.86
C SER A 86 -9.66 -7.88 2.59
N GLY A 87 -10.10 -6.63 2.47
CA GLY A 87 -9.52 -5.49 3.17
C GLY A 87 -9.50 -5.70 4.68
N VAL A 88 -10.60 -6.17 5.28
CA VAL A 88 -10.69 -6.43 6.73
C VAL A 88 -9.64 -7.44 7.19
N PHE A 89 -9.53 -8.59 6.50
CA PHE A 89 -8.56 -9.62 6.84
C PHE A 89 -7.12 -9.14 6.69
N THR A 90 -6.84 -8.42 5.60
CA THR A 90 -5.51 -7.89 5.31
C THR A 90 -5.10 -6.85 6.35
N THR A 91 -6.00 -5.93 6.70
CA THR A 91 -5.77 -4.90 7.72
C THR A 91 -5.51 -5.52 9.10
N GLY A 92 -6.15 -6.64 9.45
CA GLY A 92 -5.91 -7.33 10.73
C GLY A 92 -4.46 -7.78 10.95
N ILE A 93 -3.78 -8.18 9.87
CA ILE A 93 -2.37 -8.61 9.89
C ILE A 93 -1.43 -7.43 9.67
N MET A 94 -1.82 -6.48 8.82
CA MET A 94 -0.98 -5.35 8.45
C MET A 94 -0.89 -4.29 9.54
N THR A 95 -1.97 -4.06 10.30
CA THR A 95 -2.03 -2.95 11.27
C THR A 95 -0.92 -2.99 12.33
N PRO A 96 -0.62 -4.14 12.99
CA PRO A 96 0.50 -4.21 13.93
C PRO A 96 1.84 -3.79 13.31
N GLY A 97 2.12 -4.27 12.10
CA GLY A 97 3.36 -3.97 11.37
C GLY A 97 3.47 -2.50 10.98
N GLU A 98 2.39 -1.91 10.44
CA GLU A 98 2.34 -0.48 10.13
C GLU A 98 2.51 0.37 11.39
N ARG A 99 1.88 -0.02 12.50
CA ARG A 99 1.97 0.72 13.77
C ARG A 99 3.40 0.73 14.31
N ILE A 100 4.07 -0.42 14.34
CA ILE A 100 5.47 -0.54 14.78
C ILE A 100 6.37 0.29 13.86
N LYS A 101 6.19 0.18 12.54
CA LYS A 101 6.98 0.95 11.56
C LYS A 101 6.81 2.45 11.74
N CYS A 102 5.59 2.93 11.96
CA CYS A 102 5.31 4.35 12.21
C CYS A 102 6.00 4.85 13.49
N LEU A 103 5.92 4.09 14.59
CA LEU A 103 6.58 4.45 15.85
C LEU A 103 8.11 4.52 15.70
N LEU A 104 8.71 3.57 14.99
CA LEU A 104 10.14 3.59 14.70
C LEU A 104 10.56 4.77 13.81
N GLN A 105 9.73 5.14 12.83
CA GLN A 105 9.96 6.31 11.97
C GLN A 105 9.88 7.62 12.76
N ILE A 106 8.91 7.76 13.66
CA ILE A 106 8.80 8.92 14.56
C ILE A 106 10.03 9.00 15.45
N GLN A 107 10.44 7.90 16.09
CA GLN A 107 11.64 7.84 16.90
C GLN A 107 12.88 8.29 16.11
N ALA A 108 13.05 7.80 14.88
CA ALA A 108 14.17 8.17 14.02
C ALA A 108 14.21 9.68 13.72
N SER A 109 13.04 10.33 13.64
CA SER A 109 12.95 11.79 13.45
C SER A 109 13.15 12.60 14.73
N SER A 110 12.78 12.06 15.90
CA SER A 110 12.89 12.76 17.19
C SER A 110 14.27 12.68 17.84
N GLY A 111 15.13 11.76 17.40
CA GLY A 111 16.45 11.52 18.03
C GLY A 111 16.41 10.77 19.37
N GLU A 112 15.25 10.65 20.00
CA GLU A 112 15.07 9.86 21.23
C GLU A 112 14.96 8.36 20.96
N THR A 113 15.87 7.56 21.51
CA THR A 113 15.90 6.11 21.28
C THR A 113 15.03 5.38 22.31
N LYS A 114 13.71 5.34 22.11
CA LYS A 114 12.76 4.61 22.98
C LYS A 114 12.73 3.10 22.72
N TYR A 115 12.95 2.69 21.47
CA TYR A 115 12.84 1.32 20.98
C TYR A 115 14.16 0.88 20.34
N ALA A 116 14.70 -0.27 20.74
CA ALA A 116 15.93 -0.82 20.17
C ALA A 116 15.71 -1.45 18.78
N GLY A 117 14.45 -1.70 18.41
CA GLY A 117 14.06 -2.26 17.11
C GLY A 117 12.59 -2.65 17.03
N PRO A 118 12.15 -3.27 15.92
CA PRO A 118 10.76 -3.65 15.69
C PRO A 118 10.19 -4.61 16.74
N LEU A 119 10.97 -5.61 17.15
CA LEU A 119 10.55 -6.59 18.15
C LEU A 119 10.51 -6.00 19.56
N ASP A 120 11.45 -5.12 19.89
CA ASP A 120 11.46 -4.39 21.16
C ASP A 120 10.27 -3.42 21.25
N CYS A 121 9.98 -2.72 20.15
CA CYS A 121 8.79 -1.90 20.01
C CYS A 121 7.50 -2.70 20.24
N ALA A 122 7.37 -3.87 19.62
CA ALA A 122 6.21 -4.74 19.80
C ALA A 122 6.05 -5.19 21.26
N LYS A 123 7.14 -5.65 21.90
CA LYS A 123 7.14 -6.12 23.29
C LYS A 123 6.80 -5.00 24.27
N LYS A 124 7.42 -3.83 24.13
CA LYS A 124 7.15 -2.66 24.98
C LYS A 124 5.72 -2.18 24.81
N LEU A 125 5.22 -2.09 23.58
CA LEU A 125 3.86 -1.67 23.30
C LEU A 125 2.82 -2.65 23.88
N PHE A 126 3.09 -3.95 23.80
CA PHE A 126 2.26 -4.98 24.43
C PHE A 126 2.28 -4.87 25.96
N LYS A 127 3.43 -4.59 26.56
CA LYS A 127 3.56 -4.42 28.02
C LYS A 127 2.88 -3.14 28.53
N GLU A 128 2.94 -2.04 27.77
CA GLU A 128 2.37 -0.73 28.15
C GLU A 128 0.85 -0.66 27.96
N SER A 129 0.31 -1.25 26.89
CA SER A 129 -1.10 -1.02 26.47
C SER A 129 -1.81 -2.28 25.97
N GLY A 130 -1.18 -3.45 26.13
CA GLY A 130 -1.72 -4.73 25.67
C GLY A 130 -1.99 -4.75 24.16
N ILE A 131 -2.90 -5.64 23.76
CA ILE A 131 -3.29 -5.79 22.36
C ILE A 131 -4.02 -4.54 21.82
N ARG A 132 -4.75 -3.82 22.68
CA ARG A 132 -5.42 -2.56 22.32
C ARG A 132 -4.41 -1.47 21.91
N GLY A 133 -3.21 -1.47 22.49
CA GLY A 133 -2.14 -0.57 22.09
C GLY A 133 -1.58 -0.86 20.69
N ILE A 134 -1.48 -2.13 20.34
CA ILE A 134 -1.00 -2.59 19.02
C ILE A 134 -2.02 -2.26 17.91
N TYR A 135 -3.31 -2.46 18.19
CA TYR A 135 -4.42 -2.17 17.27
C TYR A 135 -4.97 -0.74 17.42
N LYS A 136 -4.24 0.15 18.10
CA LYS A 136 -4.65 1.56 18.23
C LYS A 136 -4.52 2.24 16.86
N GLY A 137 -5.67 2.61 16.28
CA GLY A 137 -5.76 3.19 14.95
C GLY A 137 -6.26 2.23 13.86
N THR A 138 -6.54 0.96 14.20
CA THR A 138 -7.08 -0.03 13.24
C THR A 138 -8.38 0.43 12.59
N VAL A 139 -9.26 1.12 13.31
CA VAL A 139 -10.50 1.67 12.73
C VAL A 139 -10.20 2.61 11.56
N LEU A 140 -9.15 3.42 11.65
CA LEU A 140 -8.77 4.36 10.60
C LEU A 140 -8.13 3.66 9.41
N THR A 141 -7.32 2.65 9.69
CA THR A 141 -6.74 1.81 8.63
C THR A 141 -7.85 1.04 7.92
N LEU A 142 -8.83 0.47 8.64
CA LEU A 142 -10.00 -0.20 8.06
C LEU A 142 -10.85 0.76 7.21
N MET A 143 -11.13 1.97 7.71
CA MET A 143 -11.91 2.97 6.96
C MET A 143 -11.29 3.34 5.61
N ARG A 144 -9.97 3.22 5.48
CA ARG A 144 -9.27 3.42 4.21
C ARG A 144 -9.18 2.12 3.40
N ASP A 145 -8.63 1.07 4.01
CA ASP A 145 -8.25 -0.16 3.32
C ASP A 145 -9.47 -0.95 2.83
N VAL A 146 -10.59 -0.90 3.54
CA VAL A 146 -11.81 -1.63 3.19
C VAL A 146 -12.44 -1.07 1.90
N PRO A 147 -12.77 0.23 1.79
CA PRO A 147 -13.27 0.80 0.53
C PRO A 147 -12.26 0.71 -0.61
N ALA A 148 -10.97 0.91 -0.31
CA ALA A 148 -9.89 0.84 -1.29
C ALA A 148 -9.79 -0.57 -1.89
N SER A 149 -9.76 -1.62 -1.05
CA SER A 149 -9.73 -3.01 -1.49
C SER A 149 -10.99 -3.40 -2.27
N GLY A 150 -12.16 -2.95 -1.83
CA GLY A 150 -13.42 -3.13 -2.57
C GLY A 150 -13.35 -2.56 -3.98
N MET A 151 -12.87 -1.31 -4.10
CA MET A 151 -12.72 -0.64 -5.39
C MET A 151 -11.68 -1.36 -6.27
N TYR A 152 -10.55 -1.77 -5.68
CA TYR A 152 -9.50 -2.51 -6.38
C TYR A 152 -10.05 -3.77 -7.04
N PHE A 153 -10.71 -4.65 -6.28
CA PHE A 153 -11.24 -5.90 -6.82
C PHE A 153 -12.39 -5.68 -7.81
N MET A 154 -13.28 -4.72 -7.53
CA MET A 154 -14.38 -4.38 -8.45
C MET A 154 -13.84 -3.89 -9.80
N THR A 155 -12.91 -2.93 -9.79
CA THR A 155 -12.29 -2.41 -11.02
C THR A 155 -11.44 -3.46 -11.72
N TYR A 156 -10.74 -4.30 -10.96
CA TYR A 156 -9.92 -5.36 -11.52
C TYR A 156 -10.76 -6.37 -12.31
N GLU A 157 -11.88 -6.84 -11.77
CA GLU A 157 -12.79 -7.75 -12.49
C GLU A 157 -13.54 -7.03 -13.63
N TRP A 158 -13.91 -5.76 -13.45
CA TRP A 158 -14.51 -4.95 -14.52
C TRP A 158 -13.57 -4.79 -15.73
N LEU A 159 -12.30 -4.44 -15.50
CA LEU A 159 -11.31 -4.31 -16.56
C LEU A 159 -10.96 -5.66 -17.19
N LYS A 160 -10.90 -6.74 -16.40
CA LYS A 160 -10.76 -8.09 -16.94
C LYS A 160 -11.92 -8.46 -17.86
N ASN A 161 -13.15 -8.14 -17.50
CA ASN A 161 -14.32 -8.39 -18.35
C ASN A 161 -14.24 -7.57 -19.65
N ILE A 162 -13.77 -6.32 -19.61
CA ILE A 162 -13.56 -5.49 -20.81
C ILE A 162 -12.43 -6.04 -21.70
N PHE A 163 -11.34 -6.52 -21.10
CA PHE A 163 -10.18 -7.03 -21.85
C PHE A 163 -10.33 -8.48 -22.32
N THR A 164 -11.37 -9.17 -21.87
CA THR A 164 -11.74 -10.51 -22.34
C THR A 164 -12.51 -10.36 -23.66
N PRO A 165 -11.96 -10.83 -24.80
CA PRO A 165 -12.68 -10.82 -26.07
C PRO A 165 -13.90 -11.74 -26.02
N GLU A 166 -14.96 -11.41 -26.76
CA GLU A 166 -16.16 -12.26 -26.87
C GLU A 166 -15.77 -13.69 -27.29
N GLY A 167 -16.18 -14.68 -26.50
CA GLY A 167 -15.91 -16.10 -26.75
C GLY A 167 -14.69 -16.71 -26.03
N LYS A 168 -13.94 -15.96 -25.21
CA LYS A 168 -12.84 -16.50 -24.38
C LYS A 168 -13.14 -16.37 -22.89
N SER A 169 -12.58 -17.28 -22.09
CA SER A 169 -12.75 -17.25 -20.64
C SER A 169 -11.82 -16.21 -20.00
N VAL A 170 -12.25 -15.62 -18.88
CA VAL A 170 -11.45 -14.71 -18.04
C VAL A 170 -10.14 -15.39 -17.57
N ASN A 171 -10.10 -16.72 -17.55
CA ASN A 171 -8.91 -17.51 -17.21
C ASN A 171 -7.90 -17.63 -18.36
N GLU A 172 -8.26 -17.27 -19.59
CA GLU A 172 -7.38 -17.27 -20.77
C GLU A 172 -6.81 -15.88 -21.09
N LEU A 173 -7.05 -14.90 -20.21
CA LEU A 173 -6.46 -13.57 -20.34
C LEU A 173 -4.94 -13.66 -20.31
N SER A 174 -4.31 -13.08 -21.31
CA SER A 174 -2.85 -12.99 -21.34
C SER A 174 -2.35 -12.22 -20.12
N VAL A 175 -1.25 -12.68 -19.53
CA VAL A 175 -0.64 -12.06 -18.34
C VAL A 175 -0.38 -10.54 -18.50
N PRO A 176 0.01 -10.00 -19.68
CA PRO A 176 0.08 -8.55 -19.88
C PRO A 176 -1.26 -7.83 -19.60
N ARG A 177 -2.40 -8.38 -20.06
CA ARG A 177 -3.73 -7.77 -19.86
C ARG A 177 -4.15 -7.80 -18.40
N ILE A 178 -3.83 -8.90 -17.70
CA ILE A 178 -4.07 -9.02 -16.25
C ILE A 178 -3.28 -7.95 -15.48
N LEU A 179 -2.02 -7.73 -15.85
CA LEU A 179 -1.19 -6.70 -15.23
C LEU A 179 -1.70 -5.28 -15.54
N VAL A 180 -2.14 -5.03 -16.78
CA VAL A 180 -2.73 -3.73 -17.16
C VAL A 180 -4.00 -3.46 -16.35
N ALA A 181 -4.88 -4.46 -16.25
CA ALA A 181 -6.06 -4.40 -15.39
C ALA A 181 -5.69 -4.13 -13.92
N GLY A 182 -4.67 -4.80 -13.39
CA GLY A 182 -4.17 -4.57 -12.04
C GLY A 182 -3.59 -3.17 -11.82
N GLY A 183 -2.86 -2.62 -12.80
CA GLY A 183 -2.29 -1.29 -12.75
C GLY A 183 -3.35 -0.19 -12.72
N PHE A 184 -4.35 -0.28 -13.60
CA PHE A 184 -5.50 0.65 -13.58
C PHE A 184 -6.36 0.46 -12.34
N ALA A 185 -6.64 -0.77 -11.91
CA ALA A 185 -7.32 -1.04 -10.64
C ALA A 185 -6.59 -0.39 -9.45
N GLY A 186 -5.25 -0.37 -9.48
CA GLY A 186 -4.43 0.36 -8.53
C GLY A 186 -4.70 1.87 -8.53
N ILE A 187 -4.86 2.50 -9.70
CA ILE A 187 -5.18 3.94 -9.82
C ILE A 187 -6.55 4.24 -9.19
N PHE A 188 -7.57 3.44 -9.52
CA PHE A 188 -8.92 3.61 -8.96
C PHE A 188 -8.95 3.35 -7.45
N ASN A 189 -8.20 2.36 -6.97
CA ASN A 189 -7.97 2.13 -5.54
C ASN A 189 -7.40 3.37 -4.85
N TRP A 190 -6.37 4.00 -5.43
CA TRP A 190 -5.80 5.23 -4.88
C TRP A 190 -6.79 6.40 -4.92
N ALA A 191 -7.63 6.51 -5.95
CA ALA A 191 -8.67 7.55 -6.01
C ALA A 191 -9.65 7.49 -4.82
N VAL A 192 -9.96 6.29 -4.32
CA VAL A 192 -10.82 6.10 -3.13
C VAL A 192 -10.02 6.19 -1.82
N ALA A 193 -8.76 5.77 -1.81
CA ALA A 193 -7.91 5.77 -0.61
C ALA A 193 -7.39 7.16 -0.22
N ILE A 194 -7.25 8.08 -1.18
CA ILE A 194 -6.65 9.41 -0.97
C ILE A 194 -7.45 10.30 -0.01
N PRO A 195 -8.78 10.46 -0.12
CA PRO A 195 -9.52 11.29 0.83
C PRO A 195 -9.37 10.83 2.30
N PRO A 196 -9.54 9.54 2.63
CA PRO A 196 -9.25 9.03 3.98
C PRO A 196 -7.79 9.25 4.42
N ASP A 197 -6.82 9.11 3.51
CA ASP A 197 -5.41 9.36 3.81
C ASP A 197 -5.12 10.83 4.15
N VAL A 198 -5.71 11.78 3.42
CA VAL A 198 -5.59 13.22 3.69
C VAL A 198 -6.22 13.55 5.05
N LEU A 199 -7.43 13.05 5.30
CA LEU A 199 -8.13 13.19 6.58
C LEU A 199 -7.29 12.66 7.75
N LYS A 200 -6.71 11.47 7.59
CA LYS A 200 -5.82 10.83 8.58
C LYS A 200 -4.54 11.65 8.81
N SER A 201 -3.88 12.09 7.75
CA SER A 201 -2.65 12.88 7.83
C SER A 201 -2.89 14.20 8.58
N ARG A 202 -3.96 14.92 8.24
CA ARG A 202 -4.34 16.18 8.91
C ARG A 202 -4.74 15.98 10.37
N PHE A 203 -5.43 14.88 10.68
CA PHE A 203 -5.75 14.54 12.06
C PHE A 203 -4.50 14.21 12.88
N GLN A 204 -3.54 13.46 12.31
CA GLN A 204 -2.32 13.05 13.00
C GLN A 204 -1.28 14.17 13.17
N THR A 205 -1.28 15.16 12.27
CA THR A 205 -0.36 16.31 12.32
C THR A 205 -0.89 17.48 13.14
N ALA A 206 -2.17 17.44 13.54
CA ALA A 206 -2.76 18.53 14.30
C ALA A 206 -2.39 18.51 15.80
N PRO A 207 -2.33 19.69 16.44
CA PRO A 207 -2.07 19.80 17.87
C PRO A 207 -3.09 19.01 18.71
N PRO A 208 -2.67 18.43 19.87
CA PRO A 208 -3.57 17.73 20.77
C PRO A 208 -4.74 18.64 21.19
N GLY A 209 -5.97 18.16 21.01
CA GLY A 209 -7.19 18.90 21.38
C GLY A 209 -7.78 19.81 20.29
N LYS A 210 -7.12 19.98 19.13
CA LYS A 210 -7.66 20.79 18.02
C LYS A 210 -8.98 20.24 17.44
N TYR A 211 -9.15 18.92 17.42
CA TYR A 211 -10.30 18.23 16.82
C TYR A 211 -11.08 17.39 17.83
N PRO A 212 -11.95 18.01 18.67
CA PRO A 212 -12.69 17.31 19.72
C PRO A 212 -13.72 16.29 19.17
N ASN A 213 -14.30 16.51 17.99
CA ASN A 213 -15.24 15.59 17.35
C ASN A 213 -14.56 14.67 16.30
N GLY A 214 -13.23 14.59 16.31
CA GLY A 214 -12.46 13.68 15.46
C GLY A 214 -12.50 14.06 13.97
N PHE A 215 -12.68 13.06 13.10
CA PHE A 215 -12.61 13.19 11.64
C PHE A 215 -13.64 14.15 11.04
N LYS A 216 -14.79 14.34 11.71
CA LYS A 216 -15.84 15.25 11.24
C LYS A 216 -15.38 16.71 11.30
N ASP A 217 -14.62 17.07 12.34
CA ASP A 217 -14.09 18.42 12.47
C ASP A 217 -12.99 18.67 11.43
N VAL A 218 -12.12 17.69 11.20
CA VAL A 218 -11.10 17.76 10.14
C VAL A 218 -11.76 17.93 8.77
N LEU A 219 -12.77 17.10 8.46
CA LEU A 219 -13.49 17.16 7.19
C LEU A 219 -14.19 18.52 6.99
N ARG A 220 -14.85 19.02 8.04
CA ARG A 220 -15.53 20.31 8.02
C ARG A 220 -14.55 21.47 7.84
N GLU A 221 -13.42 21.46 8.55
CA GLU A 221 -12.36 22.46 8.41
C GLU A 221 -11.77 22.41 6.99
N LEU A 222 -11.47 21.22 6.47
CA LEU A 222 -10.91 21.04 5.12
C LEU A 222 -11.84 21.61 4.04
N ILE A 223 -13.12 21.21 4.08
CA ILE A 223 -14.11 21.64 3.08
C ILE A 223 -14.37 23.15 3.19
N ARG A 224 -14.44 23.69 4.41
CA ARG A 224 -14.76 25.11 4.64
C ARG A 224 -13.59 26.04 4.32
N ASN A 225 -12.34 25.63 4.60
CA ASN A 225 -11.16 26.48 4.46
C ASN A 225 -10.40 26.24 3.16
N GLU A 226 -10.32 25.01 2.68
CA GLU A 226 -9.51 24.62 1.50
C GLU A 226 -10.38 24.10 0.33
N GLY A 227 -11.69 23.92 0.52
CA GLY A 227 -12.62 23.40 -0.50
C GLY A 227 -12.59 21.88 -0.65
N VAL A 228 -13.48 21.32 -1.50
CA VAL A 228 -13.61 19.86 -1.68
C VAL A 228 -12.42 19.23 -2.40
N THR A 229 -11.73 20.00 -3.26
CA THR A 229 -10.52 19.56 -3.97
C THR A 229 -9.35 19.27 -3.04
N SER A 230 -9.34 19.85 -1.83
CA SER A 230 -8.31 19.62 -0.81
C SER A 230 -8.23 18.16 -0.37
N LEU A 231 -9.31 17.39 -0.46
CA LEU A 231 -9.34 15.95 -0.18
C LEU A 231 -8.49 15.13 -1.15
N TYR A 232 -8.18 15.68 -2.32
CA TYR A 232 -7.33 15.06 -3.34
C TYR A 232 -5.92 15.69 -3.39
N THR A 233 -5.56 16.49 -2.39
CA THR A 233 -4.22 17.07 -2.29
C THR A 233 -3.18 15.95 -2.18
N GLY A 234 -2.28 15.87 -3.16
CA GLY A 234 -1.29 14.80 -3.27
C GLY A 234 -1.63 13.71 -4.29
N PHE A 235 -2.81 13.74 -4.92
CA PHE A 235 -3.17 12.81 -6.01
C PHE A 235 -2.12 12.80 -7.12
N THR A 236 -1.71 13.98 -7.59
CA THR A 236 -0.67 14.11 -8.62
C THR A 236 0.65 13.48 -8.18
N ALA A 237 1.06 13.68 -6.92
CA ALA A 237 2.29 13.09 -6.40
C ALA A 237 2.21 11.55 -6.31
N VAL A 238 1.05 11.01 -5.92
CA VAL A 238 0.80 9.56 -5.92
C VAL A 238 0.82 9.00 -7.34
N MET A 239 0.22 9.68 -8.31
CA MET A 239 0.21 9.24 -9.72
C MET A 239 1.59 9.30 -10.36
N ILE A 240 2.35 10.37 -10.14
CA ILE A 240 3.74 10.50 -10.62
C ILE A 240 4.62 9.39 -10.04
N ARG A 241 4.34 8.93 -8.81
CA ARG A 241 5.06 7.79 -8.21
C ARG A 241 4.56 6.44 -8.73
N ALA A 242 3.25 6.30 -8.93
CA ALA A 242 2.63 5.06 -9.39
C ALA A 242 3.02 4.72 -10.83
N PHE A 243 3.17 5.72 -11.69
CA PHE A 243 3.49 5.50 -13.10
C PHE A 243 4.86 4.79 -13.31
N PRO A 244 5.99 5.25 -12.74
CA PRO A 244 7.26 4.52 -12.82
C PRO A 244 7.22 3.15 -12.15
N ALA A 245 6.50 3.01 -11.03
CA ALA A 245 6.38 1.73 -10.33
C ALA A 245 5.63 0.70 -11.19
N ASN A 246 4.52 1.10 -11.81
CA ASN A 246 3.76 0.28 -12.75
C ASN A 246 4.60 -0.04 -14.00
N ALA A 247 5.27 0.96 -14.58
CA ALA A 247 6.16 0.76 -15.73
C ALA A 247 7.30 -0.24 -15.43
N ALA A 248 7.93 -0.14 -14.25
CA ALA A 248 8.95 -1.09 -13.82
C ALA A 248 8.40 -2.50 -13.61
N CYS A 249 7.17 -2.62 -13.09
CA CYS A 249 6.48 -3.90 -12.94
C CYS A 249 6.21 -4.54 -14.31
N PHE A 250 5.68 -3.78 -15.28
CA PHE A 250 5.46 -4.25 -16.65
C PHE A 250 6.76 -4.67 -17.34
N LEU A 251 7.81 -3.85 -17.22
CA LEU A 251 9.12 -4.15 -17.78
C LEU A 251 9.71 -5.42 -17.16
N GLY A 252 9.66 -5.55 -15.83
CA GLY A 252 10.14 -6.73 -15.13
C GLY A 252 9.40 -8.00 -15.56
N PHE A 253 8.07 -7.89 -15.75
CA PHE A 253 7.26 -8.98 -16.28
C PHE A 253 7.64 -9.35 -17.72
N GLU A 254 7.79 -8.38 -18.63
CA GLU A 254 8.19 -8.67 -20.02
C GLU A 254 9.55 -9.37 -20.08
N VAL A 255 10.52 -8.91 -19.28
CA VAL A 255 11.84 -9.54 -19.20
C VAL A 255 11.74 -10.94 -18.63
N ALA A 256 10.95 -11.14 -17.56
CA ALA A 256 10.74 -12.45 -16.97
C ALA A 256 10.07 -13.43 -17.95
N MET A 257 9.06 -12.98 -18.70
CA MET A 257 8.42 -13.81 -19.73
C MET A 257 9.34 -14.13 -20.89
N LYS A 258 10.12 -13.14 -21.38
CA LYS A 258 11.12 -13.40 -22.42
C LYS A 258 12.15 -14.44 -21.95
N PHE A 259 12.57 -14.34 -20.69
CA PHE A 259 13.48 -15.31 -20.09
C PHE A 259 12.85 -16.69 -19.91
N LEU A 260 11.60 -16.75 -19.46
CA LEU A 260 10.88 -18.02 -19.25
C LEU A 260 10.55 -18.71 -20.58
N ASN A 261 10.18 -17.95 -21.62
CA ASN A 261 10.03 -18.46 -22.99
C ASN A 261 11.36 -18.90 -23.60
N TRP A 262 12.47 -18.26 -23.21
CA TRP A 262 13.81 -18.68 -23.63
C TRP A 262 14.24 -20.00 -22.95
N ILE A 263 13.89 -20.21 -21.68
CA ILE A 263 14.18 -21.44 -20.93
C ILE A 263 13.23 -22.59 -21.32
N THR A 264 11.96 -22.28 -21.56
CA THR A 264 10.89 -23.24 -21.87
C THR A 264 10.07 -22.71 -23.04
N PRO A 265 10.42 -23.06 -24.30
CA PRO A 265 9.78 -22.49 -25.47
C PRO A 265 8.30 -22.87 -25.72
N ASN A 266 7.67 -23.70 -24.88
CA ASN A 266 6.33 -24.25 -25.10
C ASN A 266 5.58 -24.60 -23.79
N LEU A 267 5.46 -23.64 -22.86
CA LEU A 267 4.47 -23.74 -21.77
C LEU A 267 3.40 -22.67 -21.90
#